data_AF-A0A7S3IC91-F1
#
_entry.id   AF-A0A7S3IC91-F1
#
_cell.length_a   1.000
_cell.length_b   1.000
_cell.length_c   1.000
_cell.angle_alpha   90.00
_cell.angle_beta   90.00
_cell.angle_gamma   90.00
#
_symmetry.space_group_name_H-M   'P 1'
#
loop_
_entity.id
_entity.type
_entity.pdbx_description
1 polymer ?
#
loop_
_entity_poly.entity_id
_entity_poly.type
_entity_poly.pdbx_seq_one_letter_code
_entity_poly.pdbx_strand_id
1 'polypeptide(L)'
;TDEIPSEDRIPRLSETRQKLTQAQRDVMAKLGLVEEHQKKYDKNKVAIDEARVDVEEILSCEVYLRSHSIECFKYNHALEDIVQNFCSFNSFLELSKDSKYLEITVMKPIATSKKSDNAPLLQPVK
;
A
#
# COMPACT_ATOMS: atom_id res chain seq x y z
N THR A 1 33.13 -17.51 52.29
CA THR A 1 31.71 -17.31 51.92
C THR A 1 31.71 -16.71 50.55
N ASP A 2 31.69 -17.60 49.57
CA ASP A 2 31.61 -17.31 48.14
C ASP A 2 30.18 -16.96 47.79
N GLU A 3 29.93 -15.76 47.25
CA GLU A 3 28.82 -15.52 46.33
C GLU A 3 29.25 -14.42 45.35
N ILE A 4 29.71 -14.83 44.17
CA ILE A 4 29.88 -13.95 43.01
C ILE A 4 28.51 -13.89 42.31
N PRO A 5 27.84 -12.72 42.21
CA PRO A 5 26.55 -12.66 41.54
C PRO A 5 26.72 -12.63 40.02
N SER A 6 26.31 -13.74 39.41
CA SER A 6 25.53 -13.88 38.17
C SER A 6 25.98 -13.12 36.90
N GLU A 7 26.47 -13.91 35.94
CA GLU A 7 26.79 -13.60 34.54
C GLU A 7 25.59 -13.21 33.64
N ASP A 8 24.63 -12.40 34.11
CA ASP A 8 23.36 -12.18 33.38
C ASP A 8 23.31 -10.90 32.51
N ARG A 9 24.46 -10.39 32.05
CA ARG A 9 24.53 -9.08 31.33
C ARG A 9 24.98 -9.12 29.87
N ILE A 10 25.00 -10.28 29.21
CA ILE A 10 25.37 -10.36 27.78
C ILE A 10 24.34 -11.06 26.85
N PRO A 11 23.03 -10.73 26.88
CA PRO A 11 22.15 -11.04 25.73
C PRO A 11 21.75 -9.82 24.88
N ARG A 12 21.82 -8.59 25.40
CA ARG A 12 21.19 -7.41 24.74
C ARG A 12 21.90 -6.94 23.46
N LEU A 13 23.21 -7.17 23.34
CA LEU A 13 24.02 -6.68 22.21
C LEU A 13 23.84 -7.53 20.94
N SER A 14 23.58 -8.83 21.06
CA SER A 14 23.42 -9.75 19.92
C SER A 14 22.06 -9.56 19.24
N GLU A 15 20.98 -9.44 20.00
CA GLU A 15 19.63 -9.18 19.49
C GLU A 15 19.54 -7.82 18.79
N THR A 16 20.15 -6.78 19.38
CA THR A 16 20.16 -5.43 18.78
C THR A 16 20.91 -5.42 17.45
N ARG A 17 22.03 -6.16 17.35
CA ARG A 17 22.75 -6.34 16.09
C ARG A 17 21.91 -7.12 15.07
N GLN A 18 21.25 -8.21 15.47
CA GLN A 18 20.38 -8.97 14.56
C GLN A 18 19.22 -8.12 14.01
N LYS A 19 18.55 -7.34 14.86
CA LYS A 19 17.47 -6.42 14.44
C LYS A 19 17.97 -5.35 13.48
N LEU A 20 19.14 -4.76 13.74
CA LEU A 20 19.76 -3.79 12.84
C LEU A 20 20.08 -4.41 11.48
N THR A 21 20.59 -5.65 11.47
CA THR A 21 20.91 -6.37 10.23
C THR A 21 19.66 -6.73 9.43
N GLN A 22 18.55 -7.06 10.12
CA GLN A 22 17.27 -7.30 9.47
C GLN A 22 16.69 -6.02 8.86
N ALA A 23 16.67 -4.92 9.60
CA ALA A 23 16.21 -3.63 9.11
C ALA A 23 17.05 -3.15 7.90
N GLN A 24 18.36 -3.39 7.90
CA GLN A 24 19.23 -3.10 6.75
C GLN A 24 18.85 -3.92 5.51
N ARG A 25 18.52 -5.21 5.67
CA ARG A 25 18.04 -6.05 4.56
C ARG A 25 16.69 -5.57 4.03
N ASP A 26 15.78 -5.18 4.91
CA ASP A 26 14.45 -4.69 4.51
C ASP A 26 14.56 -3.34 3.77
N VAL A 27 15.45 -2.45 4.20
CA VAL A 27 15.75 -1.19 3.50
C VAL A 27 16.32 -1.45 2.11
N MET A 28 17.28 -2.39 1.98
CA MET A 28 17.85 -2.76 0.68
C MET A 28 16.80 -3.37 -0.26
N ALA A 29 15.92 -4.23 0.26
CA ALA A 29 14.83 -4.80 -0.52
C ALA A 29 13.84 -3.72 -1.02
N LYS A 30 13.51 -2.75 -0.16
CA LYS A 30 12.66 -1.61 -0.53
C LYS A 30 13.33 -0.70 -1.56
N LEU A 31 14.63 -0.46 -1.45
CA LEU A 31 15.42 0.28 -2.45
C LEU A 31 15.38 -0.41 -3.81
N GLY A 32 15.56 -1.73 -3.85
CA GLY A 32 15.45 -2.50 -5.09
C GLY A 32 14.07 -2.39 -5.74
N LEU A 33 13.00 -2.41 -4.94
CA LEU A 33 11.64 -2.19 -5.42
C LEU A 33 11.48 -0.78 -6.01
N VAL A 34 11.98 0.25 -5.32
CA VAL A 34 11.94 1.64 -5.80
C VAL A 34 12.67 1.80 -7.14
N GLU A 35 13.87 1.20 -7.28
CA GLU A 35 14.61 1.21 -8.53
C GLU A 35 13.87 0.50 -9.68
N GLU A 36 13.18 -0.59 -9.38
CA GLU A 36 12.34 -1.28 -10.36
C GLU A 36 11.17 -0.41 -10.82
N HIS A 37 10.49 0.26 -9.89
CA HIS A 37 9.42 1.21 -10.21
C HIS A 37 9.94 2.39 -11.03
N GLN A 38 11.13 2.92 -10.71
CA GLN A 38 11.75 3.98 -11.48
C GLN A 38 12.04 3.55 -12.92
N LYS A 39 12.61 2.35 -13.11
CA LYS A 39 12.85 1.79 -14.46
C LYS A 39 11.57 1.59 -15.25
N LYS A 40 10.48 1.15 -14.59
CA LYS A 40 9.16 1.03 -15.22
C LYS A 40 8.63 2.40 -15.65
N TYR A 41 8.76 3.41 -14.79
CA TYR A 41 8.36 4.78 -15.11
C TYR A 41 9.15 5.31 -16.32
N ASP A 42 10.48 5.20 -16.32
CA ASP A 42 11.32 5.72 -17.39
C ASP A 42 10.98 5.10 -18.75
N LYS A 43 10.67 3.79 -18.78
CA LYS A 43 10.21 3.09 -19.99
C LYS A 43 8.86 3.60 -20.49
N ASN A 44 7.94 3.87 -19.58
CA ASN A 44 6.57 4.27 -19.94
C ASN A 44 6.43 5.77 -20.18
N LYS A 45 7.42 6.59 -19.77
CA LYS A 45 7.36 8.05 -19.86
C LYS A 45 7.06 8.56 -21.26
N VAL A 46 7.71 8.00 -22.29
CA VAL A 46 7.50 8.45 -23.68
C VAL A 46 6.07 8.18 -24.14
N ALA A 47 5.55 6.99 -23.88
CA ALA A 47 4.16 6.64 -24.19
C ALA A 47 3.16 7.52 -23.42
N ILE A 48 3.47 7.86 -22.15
CA ILE A 48 2.68 8.80 -21.36
C ILE A 48 2.69 10.19 -22.00
N ASP A 49 3.84 10.69 -22.42
CA ASP A 49 3.97 12.01 -23.04
C ASP A 49 3.28 12.08 -24.41
N GLU A 50 3.26 10.98 -25.18
CA GLU A 50 2.53 10.85 -26.45
C GLU A 50 1.00 10.79 -26.23
N ALA A 51 0.53 9.98 -25.27
CA ALA A 51 -0.89 9.87 -24.92
C ALA A 51 -1.48 11.19 -24.40
N ARG A 52 -0.64 12.13 -23.89
CA ARG A 52 -1.11 13.47 -23.49
C ARG A 52 -1.63 14.31 -24.65
N VAL A 53 -1.31 13.96 -25.89
CA VAL A 53 -1.79 14.64 -27.10
C VAL A 53 -3.19 14.14 -27.48
N ASP A 54 -3.56 12.92 -27.08
CA ASP A 54 -4.84 12.30 -27.40
C ASP A 54 -5.85 12.51 -26.25
N VAL A 55 -6.70 13.53 -26.43
CA VAL A 55 -7.77 13.86 -25.47
C VAL A 55 -8.78 12.72 -25.33
N GLU A 56 -9.02 11.94 -26.38
CA GLU A 56 -10.01 10.86 -26.40
C GLU A 56 -9.50 9.67 -25.55
N GLU A 57 -8.20 9.37 -25.63
CA GLU A 57 -7.55 8.38 -24.78
C GLU A 57 -7.59 8.78 -23.30
N ILE A 58 -7.32 10.05 -22.97
CA ILE A 58 -7.39 10.55 -21.59
C ILE A 58 -8.81 10.39 -21.01
N LEU A 59 -9.84 10.74 -21.78
CA LEU A 59 -11.23 10.59 -21.36
C LEU A 59 -11.59 9.11 -21.15
N SER A 60 -11.12 8.23 -22.02
CA SER A 60 -11.33 6.78 -21.87
C SER A 60 -10.69 6.24 -20.59
N CYS A 61 -9.48 6.71 -20.26
CA CYS A 61 -8.77 6.36 -19.04
C CYS A 61 -9.51 6.86 -17.80
N GLU A 62 -10.03 8.10 -17.84
CA GLU A 62 -10.82 8.65 -16.72
C GLU A 62 -12.08 7.83 -16.45
N VAL A 63 -12.81 7.46 -17.51
CA VAL A 63 -13.98 6.58 -17.41
C VAL A 63 -13.60 5.22 -16.86
N TYR A 64 -12.48 4.65 -17.33
CA TYR A 64 -11.98 3.36 -16.85
C TYR A 64 -11.65 3.40 -15.35
N LEU A 65 -10.90 4.40 -14.89
CA LEU A 65 -10.49 4.55 -13.49
C LEU A 65 -11.66 4.74 -12.53
N ARG A 66 -12.72 5.44 -12.95
CA ARG A 66 -13.95 5.62 -12.17
C ARG A 66 -14.79 4.33 -12.09
N SER A 67 -14.79 3.51 -13.14
CA SER A 67 -15.66 2.34 -13.26
C SER A 67 -15.04 1.03 -12.78
N HIS A 68 -13.71 0.94 -12.77
CA HIS A 68 -12.99 -0.26 -12.39
C HIS A 68 -12.30 -0.08 -11.05
N SER A 69 -12.67 -0.91 -10.08
CA SER A 69 -11.98 -0.92 -8.79
C SER A 69 -10.59 -1.51 -8.94
N ILE A 70 -9.62 -0.89 -8.29
CA ILE A 70 -8.23 -1.32 -8.23
C ILE A 70 -7.99 -1.92 -6.85
N GLU A 71 -7.41 -3.11 -6.81
CA GLU A 71 -6.97 -3.72 -5.57
C GLU A 71 -5.77 -2.95 -5.02
N CYS A 72 -5.93 -2.41 -3.82
CA CYS A 72 -4.92 -1.65 -3.10
C CYS A 72 -4.48 -2.42 -1.87
N PHE A 73 -3.24 -2.20 -1.45
CA PHE A 73 -2.65 -2.86 -0.31
C PHE A 73 -2.08 -1.82 0.66
N LYS A 74 -2.54 -1.83 1.92
CA LYS A 74 -2.02 -0.94 2.97
C LYS A 74 -1.11 -1.71 3.92
N TYR A 75 0.08 -1.16 4.08
CA TYR A 75 1.05 -1.53 5.07
C TYR A 75 0.85 -0.66 6.32
N ASN A 76 0.29 -1.22 7.40
CA ASN A 76 0.31 -0.53 8.69
C ASN A 76 1.63 -0.87 9.39
N HIS A 77 2.59 0.05 9.32
CA HIS A 77 3.83 -0.06 10.08
C HIS A 77 3.56 0.38 11.52
N ALA A 78 3.24 -0.58 12.39
CA ALA A 78 3.29 -0.35 13.83
C ALA A 78 4.73 -0.53 14.33
N LEU A 79 5.08 0.14 15.44
CA LEU A 79 6.38 -0.03 16.12
C LEU A 79 6.52 -1.42 16.77
N GLU A 80 5.40 -2.11 16.97
CA GLU A 80 5.32 -3.45 17.55
C GLU A 80 5.01 -4.46 16.44
N ASP A 81 5.87 -5.47 16.27
CA ASP A 81 5.75 -6.50 15.22
C ASP A 81 4.42 -7.27 15.29
N ILE A 82 3.79 -7.32 16.46
CA ILE A 82 2.53 -8.02 16.73
C ILE A 82 1.33 -7.28 16.12
N VAL A 83 1.49 -6.01 15.72
CA VAL A 83 0.40 -5.13 15.25
C VAL A 83 0.56 -4.77 13.75
N GLN A 84 1.51 -5.41 13.05
CA GLN A 84 1.66 -5.28 11.60
C GLN A 84 0.47 -5.93 10.87
N ASN A 85 -0.55 -5.12 10.60
CA ASN A 85 -1.72 -5.55 9.86
C ASN A 85 -1.60 -5.18 8.39
N PHE A 86 -1.52 -6.21 7.57
CA PHE A 86 -1.65 -6.14 6.12
C PHE A 86 -3.12 -6.22 5.75
N CYS A 87 -3.61 -5.25 4.98
CA CYS A 87 -4.99 -5.22 4.53
C CYS A 87 -5.03 -4.93 3.03
N SER A 88 -5.74 -5.77 2.28
CA SER A 88 -6.15 -5.46 0.91
C SER A 88 -7.56 -4.87 0.91
N PHE A 89 -7.78 -3.89 0.05
CA PHE A 89 -9.08 -3.27 -0.16
C PHE A 89 -9.19 -2.77 -1.59
N ASN A 90 -10.42 -2.72 -2.07
CA ASN A 90 -10.72 -2.16 -3.38
C ASN A 90 -10.83 -0.63 -3.27
N SER A 91 -10.26 0.07 -4.23
CA SER A 91 -10.37 1.52 -4.34
C SER A 91 -10.73 1.93 -5.75
N PHE A 92 -11.41 3.06 -5.89
CA PHE A 92 -11.59 3.73 -7.18
C PHE A 92 -10.66 4.94 -7.25
N LEU A 93 -10.20 5.26 -8.46
CA LEU A 93 -9.39 6.44 -8.73
C LEU A 93 -10.21 7.40 -9.58
N GLU A 94 -10.26 8.66 -9.16
CA GLU A 94 -10.88 9.75 -9.92
C GLU A 94 -9.89 10.91 -10.01
N LEU A 95 -9.89 11.61 -11.14
CA LEU A 95 -9.15 12.85 -11.24
C LEU A 95 -9.98 13.99 -10.62
N SER A 96 -9.36 14.83 -9.80
CA SER A 96 -10.06 16.00 -9.24
C SER A 96 -10.62 16.88 -10.36
N LYS A 97 -11.69 17.64 -10.09
CA LYS A 97 -12.35 18.48 -11.10
C LYS A 97 -11.41 19.50 -11.75
N ASP A 98 -10.35 19.88 -11.06
CA ASP A 98 -9.31 20.79 -11.54
C ASP A 98 -8.05 20.07 -12.06
N SER A 99 -8.09 18.74 -12.17
CA SER A 99 -7.04 17.87 -12.68
C SER A 99 -5.71 17.94 -11.92
N LYS A 100 -5.68 18.50 -10.71
CA LYS A 100 -4.44 18.66 -9.94
C LYS A 100 -4.08 17.46 -9.09
N TYR A 101 -5.07 16.69 -8.66
CA TYR A 101 -4.88 15.58 -7.74
C TYR A 101 -5.65 14.36 -8.22
N LEU A 102 -5.13 13.19 -7.87
CA LEU A 102 -5.83 11.92 -8.02
C LEU A 102 -6.53 11.61 -6.70
N GLU A 103 -7.84 11.55 -6.71
CA GLU A 103 -8.68 11.18 -5.57
C GLU A 103 -8.80 9.66 -5.50
N ILE A 104 -8.38 9.08 -4.38
CA ILE A 104 -8.46 7.65 -4.11
C ILE A 104 -9.62 7.40 -3.16
N THR A 105 -10.69 6.79 -3.66
CA THR A 105 -11.86 6.44 -2.86
C THR A 105 -11.76 4.99 -2.40
N VAL A 106 -11.48 4.79 -1.11
CA VAL A 106 -11.38 3.45 -0.51
C VAL A 106 -12.79 2.92 -0.21
N MET A 107 -13.11 1.74 -0.73
CA MET A 107 -14.33 1.03 -0.38
C MET A 107 -14.21 0.46 1.03
N LYS A 108 -15.16 0.80 1.92
CA LYS A 108 -15.31 0.04 3.16
C LYS A 108 -15.72 -1.39 2.82
N PRO A 109 -15.14 -2.43 3.46
CA PRO A 109 -15.64 -3.78 3.30
C PRO A 109 -17.11 -3.81 3.72
N ILE A 110 -18.00 -4.18 2.80
CA ILE A 110 -19.39 -4.43 3.13
C ILE A 110 -19.35 -5.65 4.04
N ALA A 111 -19.72 -5.48 5.31
CA ALA A 111 -19.91 -6.60 6.20
C ALA A 111 -20.95 -7.51 5.54
N THR A 112 -20.49 -8.63 4.98
CA THR A 112 -21.39 -9.68 4.50
C THR A 112 -22.01 -10.30 5.75
N SER A 113 -23.07 -9.66 6.21
CA SER A 113 -24.05 -10.22 7.12
C SER A 113 -24.49 -11.54 6.51
N LYS A 114 -23.90 -12.65 6.96
CA LYS A 114 -24.49 -13.96 6.75
C LYS A 114 -25.70 -14.09 7.68
N LYS A 115 -26.85 -13.62 7.20
CA LYS A 115 -28.10 -14.39 7.05
C LYS A 115 -29.28 -13.44 6.81
N SER A 116 -29.76 -13.40 5.59
CA SER A 116 -31.06 -13.95 5.18
C SER A 116 -31.48 -13.33 3.86
N ASP A 117 -32.18 -14.15 3.07
CA ASP A 117 -32.71 -13.83 1.76
C ASP A 117 -33.49 -12.51 1.78
N ASN A 118 -32.91 -11.47 1.17
CA ASN A 118 -33.55 -10.47 0.32
C ASN A 118 -32.56 -9.32 0.09
N ALA A 119 -32.29 -9.03 -1.19
CA ALA A 119 -31.36 -8.01 -1.64
C ALA A 119 -31.70 -6.63 -1.06
N PRO A 120 -30.68 -5.77 -0.83
CA PRO A 120 -30.89 -4.38 -1.20
C PRO A 120 -29.70 -3.74 -1.93
N LEU A 121 -30.13 -2.87 -2.84
CA LEU A 121 -29.37 -2.03 -3.77
C LEU A 121 -28.27 -1.20 -3.09
N LEU A 122 -27.10 -1.18 -3.72
CA LEU A 122 -26.00 -0.27 -3.41
C LEU A 122 -26.43 1.18 -3.68
N GLN A 123 -26.31 2.07 -2.69
CA GLN A 123 -26.34 3.51 -2.90
C GLN A 123 -25.02 4.15 -2.46
N PRO A 124 -24.49 5.11 -3.23
CA PRO A 124 -23.30 5.86 -2.83
C PRO A 124 -23.63 6.80 -1.67
N VAL A 125 -22.73 6.85 -0.69
CA VAL A 125 -22.81 7.76 0.46
C VAL A 125 -22.28 9.12 0.01
N LYS A 126 -23.11 10.17 0.19
CA LYS A 126 -22.75 11.58 -0.05
C LYS A 126 -21.75 12.11 0.97
#